data_AF-A0A6A5DYC3-F1
#
_entry.id   AF-A0A6A5DYC3-F1
#
_cell.length_a   1.000
_cell.length_b   1.000
_cell.length_c   1.000
_cell.angle_alpha   90.00
_cell.angle_beta   90.00
_cell.angle_gamma   90.00
#
_symmetry.space_group_name_H-M   'P 1'
#
loop_
_entity.id
_entity.type
_entity.pdbx_description
1 polymer ?
#
loop_
_entity_poly.entity_id
_entity_poly.type
_entity_poly.pdbx_seq_one_letter_code
_entity_poly.pdbx_strand_id
1 'polypeptide(L)'
;MSLSLLLLLLLLLLPICSAQATIFYGTVMTYYPKNTYANGSVKVVLRYKLSFGTCQENALWTCGSGNCGNESSLVLNIVDQESSGEWCQREGIMTRQVPSNAPFQLVLDGNYWIDNIQNIYRWSALTLVELRNRSDIGRPNTSPQTTILPDLRVPSNCRRDFSLLAFDPDGDEVRCRSGVVTISSCILSFIPAPNSFEGAFVIQLVMEDFPRQNITLTQTNGLQTIITPNESISEIPVQFAFRLDPVVPSCTEGLYLPKFLPPTSANRAQLYTSVNQTLEINISAEANVSTITELLFSGPHNIVQTTSGTGQYTLRWTPSEQEDGESHPICFVVQAVSNSTKYQSELRCVIVSVGNATIPASATPITSIITTPTTASPPPVPTPENTTGVPNISNQFVVILRVKLSSSSPLSEDYLTSIITQQIRDELVRHGLPLNVIVGLLSIVQQ
;
A
#
# COMPACT_ATOMS: atom_id res chain seq x y z
N MET A 1 37.63 -43.93 -21.04
CA MET A 1 36.62 -42.90 -21.35
C MET A 1 37.33 -41.75 -22.04
N SER A 2 36.85 -41.28 -23.20
CA SER A 2 37.53 -40.21 -23.93
C SER A 2 37.50 -38.91 -23.11
N LEU A 3 38.52 -38.07 -23.28
CA LEU A 3 38.60 -36.76 -22.62
C LEU A 3 37.34 -35.89 -22.89
N SER A 4 36.71 -36.11 -24.05
CA SER A 4 35.43 -35.51 -24.44
C SER A 4 34.24 -35.97 -23.60
N LEU A 5 34.19 -37.25 -23.20
CA LEU A 5 33.12 -37.77 -22.34
C LEU A 5 33.25 -37.29 -20.89
N LEU A 6 34.49 -37.06 -20.42
CA LEU A 6 34.77 -36.47 -19.10
C LEU A 6 34.40 -34.98 -19.07
N LEU A 7 34.66 -34.24 -20.15
CA LEU A 7 34.26 -32.83 -20.30
C LEU A 7 32.73 -32.69 -20.33
N LEU A 8 32.03 -33.60 -21.03
CA LEU A 8 30.57 -33.62 -21.08
C LEU A 8 29.94 -33.93 -19.72
N LEU A 9 30.54 -34.86 -18.95
CA LEU A 9 30.11 -35.13 -17.58
C LEU A 9 30.41 -33.96 -16.63
N LEU A 10 31.52 -33.24 -16.80
CA LEU A 10 31.80 -32.02 -16.01
C LEU A 10 30.84 -30.87 -16.32
N LEU A 11 30.38 -30.74 -17.58
CA LEU A 11 29.34 -29.79 -17.97
C LEU A 11 27.95 -30.15 -17.40
N LEU A 12 27.67 -31.45 -17.21
CA LEU A 12 26.45 -31.96 -16.56
C LEU A 12 26.50 -31.89 -15.02
N LEU A 13 27.69 -31.65 -14.44
CA LEU A 13 27.94 -31.54 -13.00
C LEU A 13 28.14 -30.08 -12.54
N LEU A 14 27.90 -29.09 -13.39
CA LEU A 14 27.54 -27.77 -12.90
C LEU A 14 26.12 -27.89 -12.36
N PRO A 15 25.87 -27.96 -11.03
CA PRO A 15 24.58 -27.51 -10.57
C PRO A 15 24.48 -26.09 -11.10
N ILE A 16 23.51 -25.85 -11.97
CA ILE A 16 23.00 -24.50 -12.19
C ILE A 16 22.40 -24.14 -10.83
N CYS A 17 23.26 -23.77 -9.89
CA CYS A 17 22.90 -22.96 -8.75
C CYS A 17 22.58 -21.61 -9.37
N SER A 18 21.43 -21.56 -10.06
CA SER A 18 20.63 -20.36 -10.08
C SER A 18 20.25 -20.20 -8.62
N ALA A 19 21.12 -19.54 -7.86
CA ALA A 19 20.63 -18.67 -6.82
C ALA A 19 19.71 -17.71 -7.56
N GLN A 20 18.43 -18.11 -7.70
CA GLN A 20 17.39 -17.23 -8.17
C GLN A 20 17.48 -16.07 -7.18
N ALA A 21 18.01 -14.94 -7.63
CA ALA A 21 18.00 -13.74 -6.84
C ALA A 21 16.54 -13.55 -6.42
N THR A 22 16.28 -13.53 -5.12
CA THR A 22 14.94 -13.32 -4.59
C THR A 22 14.57 -11.88 -4.91
N ILE A 23 13.80 -11.68 -5.98
CA ILE A 23 13.39 -10.37 -6.49
C ILE A 23 12.18 -9.93 -5.67
N PHE A 24 12.37 -9.03 -4.71
CA PHE A 24 11.32 -8.51 -3.83
C PHE A 24 10.60 -7.33 -4.48
N TYR A 25 9.27 -7.39 -4.47
CA TYR A 25 8.39 -6.34 -4.98
C TYR A 25 7.70 -5.57 -3.87
N GLY A 26 7.64 -6.08 -2.63
CA GLY A 26 7.00 -5.35 -1.55
C GLY A 26 6.27 -6.22 -0.53
N THR A 27 5.80 -5.54 0.52
CA THR A 27 5.09 -6.15 1.64
C THR A 27 4.14 -5.15 2.28
N VAL A 28 3.06 -5.67 2.86
CA VAL A 28 2.19 -4.94 3.78
C VAL A 28 1.77 -5.86 4.89
N MET A 29 1.60 -5.37 6.12
CA MET A 29 1.13 -6.15 7.25
C MET A 29 -0.02 -5.44 7.96
N THR A 30 -0.99 -6.21 8.44
CA THR A 30 -2.05 -5.77 9.36
C THR A 30 -2.13 -6.77 10.50
N TYR A 31 -2.60 -6.34 11.66
CA TYR A 31 -2.78 -7.23 12.81
C TYR A 31 -4.14 -7.07 13.48
N TYR A 32 -4.62 -8.18 14.03
CA TYR A 32 -5.91 -8.32 14.68
C TYR A 32 -5.72 -8.96 16.04
N PRO A 33 -5.87 -8.19 17.14
CA PRO A 33 -5.96 -8.76 18.46
C PRO A 33 -7.17 -9.71 18.53
N LYS A 34 -6.97 -10.89 19.10
CA LYS A 34 -8.03 -11.88 19.33
C LYS A 34 -8.30 -11.98 20.83
N ASN A 35 -8.06 -13.14 21.42
CA ASN A 35 -8.41 -13.41 22.81
C ASN A 35 -7.28 -13.00 23.75
N THR A 36 -7.63 -12.31 24.82
CA THR A 36 -6.79 -12.16 26.01
C THR A 36 -7.17 -13.25 27.01
N TYR A 37 -6.21 -14.09 27.38
CA TYR A 37 -6.41 -15.19 28.31
C TYR A 37 -6.27 -14.73 29.76
N ALA A 38 -6.81 -15.51 30.70
CA ALA A 38 -6.78 -15.18 32.14
C ALA A 38 -5.37 -15.01 32.73
N ASN A 39 -4.36 -15.63 32.11
CA ASN A 39 -2.95 -15.48 32.49
C ASN A 39 -2.29 -14.19 31.95
N GLY A 40 -3.06 -13.34 31.26
CA GLY A 40 -2.58 -12.11 30.63
C GLY A 40 -1.99 -12.27 29.23
N SER A 41 -1.79 -13.50 28.75
CA SER A 41 -1.31 -13.74 27.37
C SER A 41 -2.38 -13.35 26.35
N VAL A 42 -1.94 -12.89 25.17
CA VAL A 42 -2.83 -12.45 24.09
C VAL A 42 -2.55 -13.25 22.83
N LYS A 43 -3.63 -13.68 22.17
CA LYS A 43 -3.58 -14.21 20.80
C LYS A 43 -3.71 -13.06 19.82
N VAL A 44 -2.80 -12.97 18.86
CA VAL A 44 -2.85 -11.99 17.77
C VAL A 44 -2.71 -12.71 16.43
N VAL A 45 -3.51 -12.30 15.45
CA VAL A 45 -3.42 -12.77 14.07
C VAL A 45 -2.85 -11.64 13.23
N LEU A 46 -1.78 -11.93 12.48
CA LEU A 46 -1.15 -11.00 11.57
C LEU A 46 -1.39 -11.48 10.15
N ARG A 47 -1.93 -10.60 9.30
CA ARG A 47 -2.14 -10.86 7.88
C ARG A 47 -1.21 -9.96 7.09
N TYR A 48 -0.36 -10.55 6.27
CA TYR A 48 0.61 -9.80 5.49
C TYR A 48 0.68 -10.26 4.04
N LYS A 49 1.07 -9.37 3.14
CA LYS A 49 1.36 -9.71 1.74
C LYS A 49 2.86 -9.84 1.55
N LEU A 50 3.30 -10.89 0.88
CA LEU A 50 4.66 -11.04 0.38
C LEU A 50 4.63 -11.01 -1.13
N SER A 51 5.38 -10.08 -1.71
CA SER A 51 5.42 -9.92 -3.16
C SER A 51 6.83 -10.15 -3.66
N PHE A 52 6.99 -11.15 -4.53
CA PHE A 52 8.27 -11.54 -5.12
C PHE A 52 8.12 -11.80 -6.62
N GLY A 53 9.24 -12.04 -7.33
CA GLY A 53 9.23 -12.43 -8.73
C GLY A 53 8.52 -13.76 -8.96
N THR A 54 8.58 -14.70 -8.01
CA THR A 54 7.83 -15.96 -8.06
C THR A 54 7.02 -16.22 -6.78
N CYS A 55 6.29 -17.33 -6.74
CA CYS A 55 5.53 -17.74 -5.56
C CYS A 55 6.31 -18.72 -4.64
N GLN A 56 7.62 -18.88 -4.84
CA GLN A 56 8.45 -19.87 -4.14
C GLN A 56 9.27 -19.26 -2.99
N GLU A 57 9.52 -17.96 -3.04
CA GLU A 57 10.37 -17.21 -2.13
C GLU A 57 9.70 -17.05 -0.77
N ASN A 58 10.32 -17.58 0.27
CA ASN A 58 9.85 -17.40 1.64
C ASN A 58 10.65 -16.30 2.33
N ALA A 59 9.97 -15.50 3.14
CA ALA A 59 10.57 -14.50 4.00
C ALA A 59 9.91 -14.58 5.38
N LEU A 60 10.72 -14.47 6.43
CA LEU A 60 10.30 -14.71 7.81
C LEU A 60 10.28 -13.41 8.60
N TRP A 61 9.19 -13.20 9.35
CA TRP A 61 9.07 -12.09 10.29
C TRP A 61 9.76 -12.44 11.61
N THR A 62 10.86 -11.77 11.89
CA THR A 62 11.64 -11.92 13.13
C THR A 62 11.20 -10.92 14.19
N CYS A 63 11.55 -11.19 15.45
CA CYS A 63 11.27 -10.28 16.55
C CYS A 63 12.35 -9.20 16.62
N GLY A 64 11.99 -7.95 16.36
CA GLY A 64 12.93 -6.82 16.41
C GLY A 64 13.10 -6.27 17.82
N SER A 65 12.00 -6.11 18.56
CA SER A 65 12.01 -5.62 19.94
C SER A 65 10.77 -6.06 20.72
N GLY A 66 10.83 -5.94 22.04
CA GLY A 66 9.77 -6.42 22.93
C GLY A 66 9.73 -7.95 23.02
N ASN A 67 8.55 -8.50 23.32
CA ASN A 67 8.35 -9.94 23.38
C ASN A 67 7.28 -10.38 22.37
N CYS A 68 7.75 -10.86 21.21
CA CYS A 68 6.89 -11.29 20.12
C CYS A 68 6.23 -12.66 20.32
N GLY A 69 6.45 -13.28 21.49
CA GLY A 69 5.86 -14.57 21.84
C GLY A 69 6.26 -15.70 20.90
N ASN A 70 5.42 -16.73 20.86
CA ASN A 70 5.63 -17.89 19.99
C ASN A 70 4.68 -17.85 18.80
N GLU A 71 5.20 -18.19 17.62
CA GLU A 71 4.39 -18.48 16.45
C GLU A 71 3.73 -19.86 16.62
N SER A 72 2.40 -19.88 16.54
CA SER A 72 1.59 -21.09 16.69
C SER A 72 1.13 -21.65 15.35
N SER A 73 0.99 -20.80 14.33
CA SER A 73 0.64 -21.21 12.97
C SER A 73 1.10 -20.15 11.97
N LEU A 74 1.56 -20.59 10.81
CA LEU A 74 1.78 -19.75 9.63
C LEU A 74 1.27 -20.49 8.39
N VAL A 75 0.39 -19.84 7.64
CA VAL A 75 -0.08 -20.32 6.34
C VAL A 75 0.25 -19.27 5.28
N LEU A 76 0.80 -19.71 4.15
CA LEU A 76 1.12 -18.88 3.00
C LEU A 76 0.31 -19.37 1.80
N ASN A 77 -0.54 -18.49 1.25
CA ASN A 77 -1.37 -18.80 0.09
C ASN A 77 -1.18 -17.76 -1.00
N ILE A 78 -1.28 -18.16 -2.26
CA ILE A 78 -1.22 -17.23 -3.39
C ILE A 78 -2.48 -16.35 -3.37
N VAL A 79 -2.29 -15.04 -3.50
CA VAL A 79 -3.37 -14.07 -3.69
C VAL A 79 -3.58 -13.88 -5.18
N ASP A 80 -2.51 -13.52 -5.89
CA ASP A 80 -2.56 -13.26 -7.31
C ASP A 80 -1.17 -13.43 -7.94
N GLN A 81 -1.14 -13.73 -9.23
CA GLN A 81 0.09 -13.85 -10.02
C GLN A 81 -0.16 -13.23 -11.39
N GLU A 82 0.69 -12.28 -11.77
CA GLU A 82 0.58 -11.63 -13.07
C GLU A 82 0.82 -12.65 -14.19
N SER A 83 0.00 -12.60 -15.24
CA SER A 83 -0.08 -13.68 -16.24
C SER A 83 1.23 -14.00 -16.96
N SER A 84 2.15 -13.05 -17.09
CA SER A 84 3.48 -13.27 -17.68
C SER A 84 4.53 -13.77 -16.67
N GLY A 85 4.17 -13.85 -15.39
CA GLY A 85 5.03 -14.30 -14.31
C GLY A 85 6.01 -13.24 -13.81
N GLU A 86 5.75 -11.95 -14.04
CA GLU A 86 6.62 -10.86 -13.61
C GLU A 86 6.69 -10.71 -12.08
N TRP A 87 5.57 -10.98 -11.41
CA TRP A 87 5.47 -10.98 -9.96
C TRP A 87 4.40 -11.98 -9.49
N CYS A 88 4.54 -12.40 -8.25
CA CYS A 88 3.54 -13.15 -7.50
C CYS A 88 3.36 -12.52 -6.11
N GLN A 89 2.11 -12.41 -5.67
CA GLN A 89 1.77 -12.02 -4.32
C GLN A 89 1.17 -13.18 -3.54
N ARG A 90 1.67 -13.40 -2.33
CA ARG A 90 1.13 -14.37 -1.37
C ARG A 90 0.63 -13.67 -0.11
N GLU A 91 -0.43 -14.19 0.51
CA GLU A 91 -0.87 -13.79 1.84
C GLU A 91 -0.29 -14.75 2.88
N GLY A 92 0.39 -14.20 3.88
CA GLY A 92 0.73 -14.89 5.10
C GLY A 92 -0.30 -14.62 6.18
N ILE A 93 -0.85 -15.67 6.77
CA ILE A 93 -1.69 -15.60 7.98
C ILE A 93 -0.90 -16.24 9.12
N MET A 94 -0.37 -15.39 10.00
CA MET A 94 0.48 -15.77 11.11
C MET A 94 -0.27 -15.57 12.43
N THR A 95 -0.37 -16.62 13.24
CA THR A 95 -0.95 -16.53 14.59
C THR A 95 0.16 -16.60 15.63
N ARG A 96 0.27 -15.59 16.48
CA ARG A 96 1.19 -15.57 17.61
C ARG A 96 0.44 -15.55 18.94
N GLN A 97 1.03 -16.19 19.94
CA GLN A 97 0.63 -16.04 21.33
C GLN A 97 1.74 -15.31 22.08
N VAL A 98 1.43 -14.09 22.51
CA VAL A 98 2.35 -13.21 23.25
C VAL A 98 2.06 -13.26 24.75
N PRO A 99 3.05 -13.12 25.63
CA PRO A 99 2.87 -13.32 27.07
C PRO A 99 2.08 -12.20 27.76
N SER A 100 1.97 -11.04 27.13
CA SER A 100 1.17 -9.91 27.59
C SER A 100 0.69 -9.09 26.41
N ASN A 101 -0.14 -8.09 26.66
CA ASN A 101 -0.56 -7.12 25.64
C ASN A 101 0.44 -5.95 25.47
N ALA A 102 1.68 -6.07 25.99
CA ALA A 102 2.71 -5.07 25.79
C ALA A 102 3.10 -4.95 24.30
N PRO A 103 3.52 -3.75 23.86
CA PRO A 103 3.93 -3.55 22.48
C PRO A 103 5.20 -4.34 22.13
N PHE A 104 5.30 -4.75 20.88
CA PHE A 104 6.47 -5.43 20.32
C PHE A 104 6.65 -5.08 18.84
N GLN A 105 7.84 -5.32 18.30
CA GLN A 105 8.14 -5.04 16.90
C GLN A 105 8.46 -6.31 16.14
N LEU A 106 7.89 -6.43 14.95
CA LEU A 106 8.25 -7.44 13.96
C LEU A 106 9.01 -6.81 12.82
N VAL A 107 10.04 -7.52 12.37
CA VAL A 107 10.92 -7.07 11.28
C VAL A 107 10.98 -8.14 10.21
N LEU A 108 10.76 -7.70 8.97
CA LEU A 108 10.98 -8.45 7.76
C LEU A 108 12.09 -7.74 6.99
N ASP A 109 13.26 -8.36 6.88
CA ASP A 109 14.38 -7.82 6.14
C ASP A 109 15.01 -8.85 5.19
N GLY A 110 15.74 -8.33 4.21
CA GLY A 110 16.37 -9.17 3.21
C GLY A 110 16.85 -8.40 2.00
N ASN A 111 17.23 -9.19 0.99
CA ASN A 111 17.66 -8.73 -0.33
C ASN A 111 16.99 -9.65 -1.37
N TYR A 112 16.81 -9.26 -2.62
CA TYR A 112 17.13 -7.98 -3.25
C TYR A 112 15.80 -7.33 -3.63
N TRP A 113 15.67 -6.01 -3.53
CA TRP A 113 14.62 -5.35 -4.29
C TRP A 113 14.72 -5.68 -5.79
N ILE A 114 13.63 -5.54 -6.53
CA ILE A 114 13.67 -5.46 -8.00
C ILE A 114 14.68 -4.41 -8.47
N ASP A 115 15.21 -4.58 -9.67
CA ASP A 115 16.05 -3.55 -10.31
C ASP A 115 15.28 -2.22 -10.33
N ASN A 116 15.85 -1.22 -9.67
CA ASN A 116 15.17 0.06 -9.43
C ASN A 116 16.10 1.24 -9.65
N ILE A 117 15.51 2.36 -10.07
CA ILE A 117 16.19 3.62 -10.39
C ILE A 117 16.94 4.20 -9.18
N GLN A 118 16.48 3.91 -7.96
CA GLN A 118 17.09 4.38 -6.72
C GLN A 118 18.32 3.57 -6.32
N ASN A 119 18.63 2.46 -7.02
CA ASN A 119 19.68 1.50 -6.66
C ASN A 119 19.56 0.99 -5.21
N ILE A 120 18.33 0.93 -4.68
CA ILE A 120 18.08 0.41 -3.34
C ILE A 120 18.14 -1.12 -3.42
N TYR A 121 19.00 -1.70 -2.61
CA TYR A 121 19.28 -3.13 -2.67
C TYR A 121 18.56 -3.90 -1.56
N ARG A 122 18.69 -3.41 -0.32
CA ARG A 122 18.11 -4.02 0.87
C ARG A 122 16.69 -3.51 1.08
N TRP A 123 15.82 -4.38 1.54
CA TRP A 123 14.53 -3.99 2.10
C TRP A 123 14.53 -4.29 3.60
N SER A 124 13.83 -3.45 4.35
CA SER A 124 13.47 -3.70 5.74
C SER A 124 12.09 -3.12 5.98
N ALA A 125 11.20 -3.93 6.53
CA ALA A 125 9.83 -3.59 6.84
C ALA A 125 9.61 -3.85 8.33
N LEU A 126 9.20 -2.82 9.06
CA LEU A 126 8.95 -2.87 10.49
C LEU A 126 7.45 -2.74 10.74
N THR A 127 6.93 -3.57 11.63
CA THR A 127 5.58 -3.43 12.18
C THR A 127 5.68 -3.23 13.69
N LEU A 128 5.17 -2.13 14.20
CA LEU A 128 4.97 -1.91 15.63
C LEU A 128 3.57 -2.39 16.00
N VAL A 129 3.50 -3.47 16.77
CA VAL A 129 2.24 -4.04 17.23
C VAL A 129 1.93 -3.51 18.62
N GLU A 130 0.79 -2.83 18.77
CA GLU A 130 0.25 -2.36 20.04
C GLU A 130 -1.04 -3.12 20.37
N LEU A 131 -1.07 -3.82 21.50
CA LEU A 131 -2.18 -4.67 21.92
C LEU A 131 -2.85 -4.18 23.21
N ARG A 132 -2.36 -3.10 23.81
CA ARG A 132 -2.94 -2.55 25.05
C ARG A 132 -4.38 -2.12 24.84
N ASN A 133 -5.16 -2.26 25.92
CA ASN A 133 -6.56 -1.85 25.90
C ASN A 133 -6.64 -0.33 25.93
N ARG A 134 -7.44 0.22 25.02
CA ARG A 134 -7.65 1.66 24.93
C ARG A 134 -8.83 2.10 25.80
N SER A 135 -8.69 3.24 26.45
CA SER A 135 -9.72 3.80 27.33
C SER A 135 -10.97 4.32 26.61
N ASP A 136 -10.85 4.70 25.34
CA ASP A 136 -11.92 5.30 24.53
C ASP A 136 -12.86 4.25 23.93
N ILE A 137 -12.33 3.12 23.45
CA ILE A 137 -13.12 2.04 22.83
C ILE A 137 -13.27 0.79 23.72
N GLY A 138 -12.55 0.73 24.84
CA GLY A 138 -12.66 -0.38 25.81
C GLY A 138 -12.12 -1.72 25.33
N ARG A 139 -11.40 -1.76 24.21
CA ARG A 139 -10.81 -2.96 23.59
C ARG A 139 -9.35 -2.71 23.18
N PRO A 140 -8.57 -3.77 22.83
CA PRO A 140 -7.22 -3.62 22.27
C PRO A 140 -7.19 -2.77 21.00
N ASN A 141 -6.05 -2.11 20.72
CA ASN A 141 -5.82 -1.42 19.44
C ASN A 141 -5.74 -2.40 18.27
N THR A 142 -6.37 -2.06 17.16
CA THR A 142 -6.21 -2.70 15.85
C THR A 142 -5.25 -1.87 15.00
N SER A 143 -4.51 -2.50 14.09
CA SER A 143 -3.61 -1.72 13.21
C SER A 143 -4.40 -0.84 12.23
N PRO A 144 -3.79 0.25 11.71
CA PRO A 144 -4.27 0.84 10.47
C PRO A 144 -4.23 -0.22 9.36
N GLN A 145 -5.03 -0.02 8.33
CA GLN A 145 -5.28 -1.05 7.31
C GLN A 145 -5.16 -0.52 5.89
N THR A 146 -4.50 -1.34 5.07
CA THR A 146 -4.39 -1.16 3.62
C THR A 146 -4.00 -2.47 2.95
N THR A 147 -4.07 -2.49 1.63
CA THR A 147 -3.42 -3.50 0.81
C THR A 147 -2.96 -2.88 -0.50
N ILE A 148 -2.02 -3.51 -1.20
CA ILE A 148 -1.42 -2.91 -2.38
C ILE A 148 -0.92 -4.00 -3.32
N LEU A 149 -1.04 -3.73 -4.63
CA LEU A 149 -0.46 -4.62 -5.64
C LEU A 149 1.08 -4.52 -5.64
N PRO A 150 1.78 -5.57 -6.05
CA PRO A 150 3.25 -5.59 -6.09
C PRO A 150 3.88 -4.54 -7.00
N ASP A 151 3.29 -4.27 -8.17
CA ASP A 151 3.83 -3.39 -9.21
C ASP A 151 2.72 -2.52 -9.82
N LEU A 152 2.72 -1.24 -9.46
CA LEU A 152 1.81 -0.23 -10.01
C LEU A 152 2.47 0.53 -11.16
N ARG A 153 1.74 0.70 -12.26
CA ARG A 153 2.31 1.17 -13.53
C ARG A 153 1.68 2.43 -14.06
N VAL A 154 2.50 3.36 -14.55
CA VAL A 154 2.06 4.62 -15.17
C VAL A 154 2.99 4.98 -16.33
N PRO A 155 2.47 5.32 -17.52
CA PRO A 155 3.31 5.88 -18.59
C PRO A 155 3.97 7.19 -18.16
N SER A 156 5.24 7.38 -18.49
CA SER A 156 6.06 8.48 -17.99
C SER A 156 5.56 9.90 -18.37
N ASN A 157 4.73 10.01 -19.41
CA ASN A 157 4.08 11.26 -19.81
C ASN A 157 2.68 11.47 -19.22
N CYS A 158 2.18 10.56 -18.38
CA CYS A 158 0.85 10.64 -17.78
C CYS A 158 0.93 11.00 -16.30
N ARG A 159 0.24 12.07 -15.90
CA ARG A 159 0.04 12.38 -14.49
C ARG A 159 -0.81 11.31 -13.83
N ARG A 160 -0.42 10.87 -12.63
CA ARG A 160 -1.22 9.94 -11.84
C ARG A 160 -1.07 10.23 -10.35
N ASP A 161 -2.20 10.34 -9.68
CA ASP A 161 -2.26 10.45 -8.23
C ASP A 161 -2.82 9.13 -7.68
N PHE A 162 -2.03 8.40 -6.89
CA PHE A 162 -2.44 7.19 -6.20
C PHE A 162 -2.93 7.56 -4.80
N SER A 163 -4.25 7.55 -4.63
CA SER A 163 -4.86 7.64 -3.30
C SER A 163 -4.82 6.26 -2.66
N LEU A 164 -3.73 5.96 -1.94
CA LEU A 164 -3.61 4.69 -1.23
C LEU A 164 -4.77 4.56 -0.24
N LEU A 165 -5.42 3.39 -0.23
CA LEU A 165 -6.42 3.10 0.78
C LEU A 165 -5.74 3.15 2.15
N ALA A 166 -6.24 3.97 3.05
CA ALA A 166 -5.69 4.14 4.38
C ALA A 166 -6.86 4.44 5.31
N PHE A 167 -7.08 3.56 6.27
CA PHE A 167 -8.13 3.70 7.27
C PHE A 167 -7.75 2.91 8.52
N ASP A 168 -8.38 3.27 9.62
CA ASP A 168 -8.22 2.56 10.89
C ASP A 168 -9.61 2.13 11.40
N PRO A 169 -9.83 0.83 11.68
CA PRO A 169 -11.12 0.32 12.16
C PRO A 169 -11.55 0.84 13.54
N ASP A 170 -10.63 1.37 14.34
CA ASP A 170 -10.92 1.97 15.64
C ASP A 170 -11.28 3.47 15.52
N GLY A 171 -11.21 4.02 14.30
CA GLY A 171 -11.64 5.37 13.98
C GLY A 171 -10.54 6.42 14.07
N ASP A 172 -9.28 5.98 14.18
CA ASP A 172 -8.12 6.87 14.31
C ASP A 172 -7.82 7.66 13.03
N GLU A 173 -7.00 8.70 13.18
CA GLU A 173 -6.43 9.41 12.04
C GLU A 173 -5.23 8.61 11.52
N VAL A 174 -5.26 8.21 10.25
CA VAL A 174 -4.15 7.49 9.63
C VAL A 174 -3.26 8.46 8.86
N ARG A 175 -1.96 8.40 9.12
CA ARG A 175 -0.94 9.17 8.39
C ARG A 175 0.07 8.22 7.78
N CYS A 176 0.66 8.61 6.64
CA CYS A 176 1.73 7.86 6.01
C CYS A 176 3.05 8.59 6.17
N ARG A 177 4.16 7.88 6.30
CA ARG A 177 5.51 8.43 6.40
C ARG A 177 6.44 7.73 5.42
N SER A 178 7.24 8.51 4.71
CA SER A 178 8.29 8.04 3.81
C SER A 178 9.65 8.53 4.33
N GLY A 179 10.41 7.65 4.98
CA GLY A 179 11.63 8.05 5.69
C GLY A 179 11.31 9.05 6.81
N VAL A 180 11.80 10.28 6.68
CA VAL A 180 11.59 11.38 7.65
C VAL A 180 10.39 12.27 7.27
N VAL A 181 9.82 12.09 6.08
CA VAL A 181 8.75 12.97 5.56
C VAL A 181 7.39 12.35 5.88
N THR A 182 6.55 13.08 6.62
CA THR A 182 5.14 12.72 6.84
C THR A 182 4.28 13.20 5.67
N ILE A 183 3.41 12.32 5.17
CA ILE A 183 2.45 12.50 4.09
C ILE A 183 1.05 12.31 4.70
N SER A 184 0.44 13.41 5.10
CA SER A 184 -0.84 13.43 5.83
C SER A 184 -2.03 12.83 5.08
N SER A 185 -1.99 12.79 3.76
CA SER A 185 -3.09 12.27 2.93
C SER A 185 -2.88 10.84 2.41
N CYS A 186 -1.72 10.22 2.66
CA CYS A 186 -1.32 8.95 2.04
C CYS A 186 -1.49 8.94 0.50
N ILE A 187 -1.35 10.10 -0.15
CA ILE A 187 -1.43 10.24 -1.61
C ILE A 187 -0.02 10.26 -2.19
N LEU A 188 0.26 9.34 -3.11
CA LEU A 188 1.47 9.35 -3.93
C LEU A 188 1.15 9.99 -5.29
N SER A 189 1.72 11.15 -5.58
CA SER A 189 1.49 11.85 -6.85
C SER A 189 2.70 11.75 -7.77
N PHE A 190 2.48 11.29 -8.99
CA PHE A 190 3.45 11.34 -10.07
C PHE A 190 3.05 12.45 -11.05
N ILE A 191 3.97 13.41 -11.24
CA ILE A 191 3.81 14.52 -12.18
C ILE A 191 4.89 14.36 -13.27
N PRO A 192 4.50 14.28 -14.55
CA PRO A 192 5.45 14.17 -15.65
C PRO A 192 6.42 15.35 -15.66
N ALA A 193 7.71 15.05 -15.86
CA ALA A 193 8.76 16.05 -15.97
C ALA A 193 9.57 15.80 -17.26
N PRO A 194 10.17 16.85 -17.86
CA PRO A 194 11.12 16.67 -18.94
C PRO A 194 12.26 15.75 -18.49
N ASN A 195 12.52 14.68 -19.26
CA ASN A 195 13.47 13.61 -18.93
C ASN A 195 13.09 12.71 -17.74
N SER A 196 11.80 12.45 -17.52
CA SER A 196 11.36 11.41 -16.59
C SER A 196 12.03 10.06 -16.90
N PHE A 197 12.71 9.47 -15.92
CA PHE A 197 13.36 8.17 -16.08
C PHE A 197 12.33 7.06 -16.10
N GLU A 198 12.27 6.32 -17.20
CA GLU A 198 11.55 5.06 -17.29
C GLU A 198 12.23 4.02 -16.38
N GLY A 199 11.44 3.10 -15.82
CA GLY A 199 11.92 2.06 -14.91
C GLY A 199 11.18 2.01 -13.59
N ALA A 200 11.61 1.10 -12.72
CA ALA A 200 10.94 0.88 -11.44
C ALA A 200 11.52 1.75 -10.31
N PHE A 201 10.64 2.25 -9.47
CA PHE A 201 10.92 2.88 -8.19
C PHE A 201 10.41 1.94 -7.11
N VAL A 202 11.09 1.92 -5.97
CA VAL A 202 10.65 1.15 -4.80
C VAL A 202 10.18 2.13 -3.74
N ILE A 203 8.91 1.96 -3.35
CA ILE A 203 8.24 2.81 -2.39
C ILE A 203 8.28 2.10 -1.04
N GLN A 204 8.77 2.79 -0.01
CA GLN A 204 8.86 2.29 1.36
C GLN A 204 8.14 3.26 2.30
N LEU A 205 6.85 3.03 2.51
CA LEU A 205 6.03 3.83 3.43
C LEU A 205 5.82 3.09 4.74
N VAL A 206 5.58 3.86 5.79
CA VAL A 206 5.03 3.41 7.07
C VAL A 206 3.67 4.07 7.21
N MET A 207 2.65 3.30 7.57
CA MET A 207 1.31 3.79 7.86
C MET A 207 1.07 3.69 9.37
N GLU A 208 0.64 4.80 9.96
CA GLU A 208 0.62 5.05 11.40
C GLU A 208 -0.78 5.53 11.80
N ASP A 209 -1.30 5.05 12.91
CA ASP A 209 -2.59 5.44 13.50
C ASP A 209 -2.39 6.42 14.66
N PHE A 210 -3.21 7.47 14.71
CA PHE A 210 -3.16 8.52 15.74
C PHE A 210 -4.53 8.68 16.39
N PRO A 211 -4.61 8.64 17.73
CA PRO A 211 -5.89 8.79 18.41
C PRO A 211 -6.42 10.21 18.23
N ARG A 212 -7.75 10.38 18.21
CA ARG A 212 -8.36 11.72 18.04
C ARG A 212 -8.32 12.58 19.29
N GLN A 213 -8.00 11.98 20.43
CA GLN A 213 -7.92 12.63 21.73
C GLN A 213 -6.88 11.91 22.58
N ASN A 214 -6.53 12.47 23.74
CA ASN A 214 -5.69 11.74 24.68
C ASN A 214 -6.40 10.48 25.16
N ILE A 215 -5.75 9.34 25.06
CA ILE A 215 -6.27 8.07 25.54
C ILE A 215 -5.28 7.41 26.49
N THR A 216 -5.78 6.51 27.32
CA THR A 216 -4.95 5.68 28.20
C THR A 216 -4.87 4.26 27.64
N LEU A 217 -3.64 3.80 27.41
CA LEU A 217 -3.31 2.43 27.05
C LEU A 217 -3.04 1.63 28.33
N THR A 218 -3.83 0.59 28.56
CA THR A 218 -3.75 -0.25 29.76
C THR A 218 -3.16 -1.62 29.43
N GLN A 219 -2.06 -1.95 30.10
CA GLN A 219 -1.39 -3.24 30.02
C GLN A 219 -2.05 -4.28 30.95
N THR A 220 -1.88 -5.57 30.69
CA THR A 220 -2.46 -6.69 31.45
C THR A 220 -2.01 -6.75 32.90
N ASN A 221 -0.87 -6.13 33.25
CA ASN A 221 -0.40 -5.96 34.63
C ASN A 221 -0.95 -4.71 35.34
N GLY A 222 -1.84 -3.95 34.69
CA GLY A 222 -2.44 -2.73 35.21
C GLY A 222 -1.62 -1.46 34.97
N LEU A 223 -0.43 -1.54 34.37
CA LEU A 223 0.34 -0.35 33.99
C LEU A 223 -0.43 0.45 32.93
N GLN A 224 -0.42 1.77 33.09
CA GLN A 224 -1.11 2.70 32.21
C GLN A 224 -0.12 3.68 31.58
N THR A 225 -0.35 4.00 30.31
CA THR A 225 0.40 5.04 29.59
C THR A 225 -0.60 5.94 28.88
N ILE A 226 -0.41 7.25 28.98
CA ILE A 226 -1.20 8.22 28.21
C ILE A 226 -0.50 8.39 26.86
N ILE A 227 -1.28 8.33 25.79
CA ILE A 227 -0.83 8.64 24.43
C ILE A 227 -1.67 9.80 23.88
N THR A 228 -1.02 10.71 23.17
CA THR A 228 -1.64 11.94 22.64
C THR A 228 -1.92 11.83 21.13
N PRO A 229 -2.75 12.71 20.54
CA PRO A 229 -3.00 12.75 19.09
C PRO A 229 -1.78 13.04 18.20
N ASN A 230 -0.62 13.32 18.80
CA ASN A 230 0.64 13.58 18.10
C ASN A 230 1.58 12.37 18.11
N GLU A 231 1.19 11.29 18.78
CA GLU A 231 1.97 10.05 18.91
C GLU A 231 1.22 8.91 18.22
N SER A 232 1.94 8.12 17.44
CA SER A 232 1.38 6.93 16.78
C SER A 232 1.15 5.81 17.78
N ILE A 233 0.02 5.10 17.68
CA ILE A 233 -0.28 3.96 18.55
C ILE A 233 0.46 2.72 18.05
N SER A 234 0.46 2.53 16.74
CA SER A 234 0.99 1.39 16.01
C SER A 234 1.51 1.82 14.63
N GLU A 235 2.29 0.95 14.00
CA GLU A 235 2.92 1.21 12.71
C GLU A 235 2.88 -0.04 11.83
N ILE A 236 2.49 0.11 10.57
CA ILE A 236 2.57 -0.97 9.57
C ILE A 236 3.41 -0.54 8.36
N PRO A 237 4.16 -1.46 7.73
CA PRO A 237 4.89 -1.17 6.51
C PRO A 237 3.94 -1.25 5.31
N VAL A 238 4.16 -0.37 4.34
CA VAL A 238 3.49 -0.40 3.03
C VAL A 238 4.57 -0.20 1.98
N GLN A 239 5.04 -1.32 1.42
CA GLN A 239 6.13 -1.33 0.45
C GLN A 239 5.67 -1.98 -0.84
N PHE A 240 5.99 -1.36 -1.97
CA PHE A 240 5.62 -1.84 -3.31
C PHE A 240 6.51 -1.23 -4.39
N ALA A 241 6.49 -1.80 -5.59
CA ALA A 241 7.12 -1.22 -6.76
C ALA A 241 6.17 -0.26 -7.50
N PHE A 242 6.72 0.85 -7.96
CA PHE A 242 6.05 1.81 -8.83
C PHE A 242 6.86 1.97 -10.12
N ARG A 243 6.30 1.57 -11.26
CA ARG A 243 6.98 1.55 -12.54
C ARG A 243 6.51 2.67 -13.47
N LEU A 244 7.48 3.41 -13.99
CA LEU A 244 7.28 4.34 -15.09
C LEU A 244 7.53 3.63 -16.41
N ASP A 245 6.46 3.41 -17.16
CA ASP A 245 6.51 2.80 -18.49
C ASP A 245 6.82 3.86 -19.56
N PRO A 246 7.21 3.44 -20.78
CA PRO A 246 7.40 4.35 -21.90
C PRO A 246 6.20 5.25 -22.19
N VAL A 247 6.47 6.39 -22.81
CA VAL A 247 5.42 7.36 -23.15
C VAL A 247 4.32 6.74 -24.00
N VAL A 248 3.08 7.11 -23.72
CA VAL A 248 1.90 6.66 -24.47
C VAL A 248 1.37 7.77 -25.37
N PRO A 249 0.81 7.47 -26.56
CA PRO A 249 0.27 8.50 -27.44
C PRO A 249 -0.84 9.36 -26.82
N SER A 250 -1.61 8.81 -25.88
CA SER A 250 -2.63 9.55 -25.13
C SER A 250 -2.82 8.99 -23.73
N CYS A 251 -2.84 9.89 -22.74
CA CYS A 251 -3.15 9.58 -21.34
C CYS A 251 -4.65 9.57 -21.04
N THR A 252 -5.51 9.70 -22.07
CA THR A 252 -6.95 9.66 -21.89
C THR A 252 -7.38 8.25 -21.47
N GLU A 253 -7.97 8.13 -20.27
CA GLU A 253 -8.51 6.88 -19.77
C GLU A 253 -9.59 6.34 -20.72
N GLY A 254 -9.60 5.03 -20.94
CA GLY A 254 -10.49 4.36 -21.88
C GLY A 254 -9.94 4.25 -23.30
N LEU A 255 -8.76 4.83 -23.59
CA LEU A 255 -8.04 4.60 -24.84
C LEU A 255 -6.98 3.50 -24.67
N TYR A 256 -5.81 3.86 -24.15
CA TYR A 256 -4.71 2.92 -23.86
C TYR A 256 -4.75 2.45 -22.41
N LEU A 257 -4.99 3.35 -21.46
CA LEU A 257 -5.13 3.01 -20.05
C LEU A 257 -6.58 2.60 -19.79
N PRO A 258 -6.86 1.41 -19.24
CA PRO A 258 -8.22 0.99 -18.94
C PRO A 258 -8.94 1.96 -18.02
N LYS A 259 -10.22 2.20 -18.30
CA LYS A 259 -11.09 3.04 -17.47
C LYS A 259 -12.18 2.19 -16.84
N PHE A 260 -12.36 2.30 -15.53
CA PHE A 260 -13.48 1.65 -14.87
C PHE A 260 -14.83 2.24 -15.28
N LEU A 261 -15.81 1.37 -15.43
CA LEU A 261 -17.19 1.68 -15.74
C LEU A 261 -18.10 1.23 -14.57
N PRO A 262 -19.26 1.88 -14.37
CA PRO A 262 -20.31 1.30 -13.53
C PRO A 262 -20.68 -0.11 -14.02
N PRO A 263 -20.99 -1.07 -13.12
CA PRO A 263 -21.24 -0.89 -11.69
C PRO A 263 -20.00 -1.04 -10.78
N THR A 264 -18.77 -0.88 -11.29
CA THR A 264 -17.55 -0.94 -10.46
C THR A 264 -17.65 0.02 -9.28
N SER A 265 -17.45 -0.50 -8.06
CA SER A 265 -17.55 0.29 -6.84
C SER A 265 -16.61 1.50 -6.85
N ALA A 266 -17.04 2.58 -6.18
CA ALA A 266 -16.21 3.76 -5.97
C ALA A 266 -14.93 3.41 -5.18
N ASN A 267 -13.86 4.18 -5.37
CA ASN A 267 -12.67 4.01 -4.53
C ASN A 267 -13.04 4.31 -3.07
N ARG A 268 -12.53 3.51 -2.14
CA ARG A 268 -12.85 3.51 -0.70
C ARG A 268 -14.32 3.18 -0.39
N ALA A 269 -15.05 2.54 -1.30
CA ALA A 269 -16.40 2.06 -1.00
C ALA A 269 -16.36 1.06 0.17
N GLN A 270 -17.29 1.22 1.12
CA GLN A 270 -17.50 0.27 2.20
C GLN A 270 -18.54 -0.76 1.78
N LEU A 271 -18.16 -2.02 1.88
CA LEU A 271 -18.99 -3.18 1.62
C LEU A 271 -19.11 -3.98 2.91
N TYR A 272 -20.25 -4.64 3.07
CA TYR A 272 -20.54 -5.42 4.27
C TYR A 272 -20.96 -6.82 3.86
N THR A 273 -20.53 -7.80 4.63
CA THR A 273 -20.99 -9.18 4.48
C THR A 273 -21.01 -9.87 5.84
N SER A 274 -21.84 -10.91 5.96
CA SER A 274 -21.85 -11.76 7.13
C SER A 274 -20.91 -12.95 6.95
N VAL A 275 -20.54 -13.57 8.07
CA VAL A 275 -19.80 -14.84 8.08
C VAL A 275 -20.55 -15.88 7.23
N ASN A 276 -19.81 -16.66 6.44
CA ASN A 276 -20.33 -17.67 5.52
C ASN A 276 -21.26 -17.14 4.41
N GLN A 277 -21.36 -15.82 4.23
CA GLN A 277 -22.09 -15.22 3.12
C GLN A 277 -21.10 -14.71 2.05
N THR A 278 -21.31 -15.16 0.81
CA THR A 278 -20.48 -14.71 -0.31
C THR A 278 -20.83 -13.27 -0.70
N LEU A 279 -19.83 -12.40 -0.68
CA LEU A 279 -19.87 -11.07 -1.27
C LEU A 279 -19.38 -11.12 -2.73
N GLU A 280 -20.02 -10.35 -3.59
CA GLU A 280 -19.61 -10.18 -4.98
C GLU A 280 -19.22 -8.73 -5.27
N ILE A 281 -18.04 -8.53 -5.87
CA ILE A 281 -17.58 -7.23 -6.35
C ILE A 281 -17.49 -7.31 -7.88
N ASN A 282 -18.43 -6.64 -8.54
CA ASN A 282 -18.49 -6.58 -10.00
C ASN A 282 -17.61 -5.45 -10.51
N ILE A 283 -16.73 -5.77 -11.45
CA ILE A 283 -15.75 -4.86 -12.03
C ILE A 283 -15.94 -4.86 -13.54
N SER A 284 -16.04 -3.67 -14.10
CA SER A 284 -16.20 -3.42 -15.52
C SER A 284 -15.22 -2.33 -15.94
N ALA A 285 -14.52 -2.54 -17.05
CA ALA A 285 -13.59 -1.57 -17.60
C ALA A 285 -13.57 -1.60 -19.12
N GLU A 286 -13.18 -0.47 -19.72
CA GLU A 286 -13.02 -0.33 -21.16
C GLU A 286 -11.64 0.21 -21.54
N ALA A 287 -11.15 -0.20 -22.70
CA ALA A 287 -10.03 0.38 -23.41
C ALA A 287 -10.28 0.21 -24.92
N ASN A 288 -10.16 1.28 -25.69
CA ASN A 288 -10.52 1.29 -27.11
C ASN A 288 -9.33 1.00 -28.05
N VAL A 289 -8.10 1.27 -27.59
CA VAL A 289 -6.89 1.11 -28.42
C VAL A 289 -6.03 -0.05 -27.94
N SER A 290 -5.91 -0.23 -26.62
CA SER A 290 -5.26 -1.39 -26.03
C SER A 290 -6.27 -2.52 -25.79
N THR A 291 -5.78 -3.76 -25.72
CA THR A 291 -6.59 -4.93 -25.43
C THR A 291 -6.53 -5.23 -23.94
N ILE A 292 -7.66 -5.24 -23.24
CA ILE A 292 -7.73 -5.67 -21.83
C ILE A 292 -7.37 -7.15 -21.74
N THR A 293 -6.39 -7.48 -20.89
CA THR A 293 -5.88 -8.84 -20.74
C THR A 293 -6.32 -9.50 -19.43
N GLU A 294 -6.28 -8.77 -18.32
CA GLU A 294 -6.55 -9.35 -16.99
C GLU A 294 -6.96 -8.30 -15.96
N LEU A 295 -7.53 -8.79 -14.86
CA LEU A 295 -7.68 -8.06 -13.61
C LEU A 295 -6.59 -8.57 -12.66
N LEU A 296 -5.87 -7.64 -12.04
CA LEU A 296 -4.89 -7.92 -11.00
C LEU A 296 -5.42 -7.38 -9.68
N PHE A 297 -5.21 -8.09 -8.58
CA PHE A 297 -5.70 -7.66 -7.27
C PHE A 297 -4.82 -8.05 -6.09
N SER A 298 -5.06 -7.37 -4.98
CA SER A 298 -4.52 -7.67 -3.65
C SER A 298 -5.66 -7.66 -2.65
N GLY A 299 -5.79 -8.71 -1.85
CA GLY A 299 -6.87 -8.93 -0.89
C GLY A 299 -6.75 -10.29 -0.21
N PRO A 300 -7.76 -10.75 0.55
CA PRO A 300 -7.79 -12.12 1.09
C PRO A 300 -7.48 -13.19 0.03
N HIS A 301 -6.62 -14.16 0.36
CA HIS A 301 -6.15 -15.18 -0.60
C HIS A 301 -7.24 -16.10 -1.14
N ASN A 302 -8.36 -16.24 -0.43
CA ASN A 302 -9.47 -17.09 -0.80
C ASN A 302 -10.52 -16.35 -1.65
N ILE A 303 -10.19 -15.17 -2.19
CA ILE A 303 -10.98 -14.51 -3.22
C ILE A 303 -10.89 -15.33 -4.52
N VAL A 304 -12.05 -15.58 -5.12
CA VAL A 304 -12.15 -16.22 -6.43
C VAL A 304 -12.46 -15.15 -7.48
N GLN A 305 -11.56 -15.02 -8.46
CA GLN A 305 -11.76 -14.19 -9.63
C GLN A 305 -12.41 -14.98 -10.76
N THR A 306 -13.44 -14.40 -11.36
CA THR A 306 -14.09 -14.94 -12.57
C THR A 306 -14.22 -13.84 -13.63
N THR A 307 -14.18 -14.22 -14.90
CA THR A 307 -14.41 -13.29 -16.03
C THR A 307 -15.67 -13.70 -16.78
N SER A 308 -16.50 -12.71 -17.12
CA SER A 308 -17.72 -12.92 -17.94
C SER A 308 -17.55 -12.40 -19.37
N GLY A 309 -16.41 -11.77 -19.67
CA GLY A 309 -16.11 -11.15 -20.95
C GLY A 309 -14.93 -10.20 -20.83
N THR A 310 -14.45 -9.68 -21.96
CA THR A 310 -13.35 -8.69 -21.98
C THR A 310 -13.71 -7.49 -21.11
N GLY A 311 -12.85 -7.18 -20.14
CA GLY A 311 -13.07 -6.06 -19.22
C GLY A 311 -14.16 -6.27 -18.18
N GLN A 312 -14.77 -7.46 -18.09
CA GLN A 312 -15.81 -7.79 -17.10
C GLN A 312 -15.34 -8.90 -16.17
N TYR A 313 -15.21 -8.56 -14.89
CA TYR A 313 -14.70 -9.43 -13.84
C TYR A 313 -15.62 -9.42 -12.62
N THR A 314 -15.64 -10.53 -11.89
CA THR A 314 -16.30 -10.62 -10.59
C THR A 314 -15.34 -11.25 -9.59
N LEU A 315 -15.08 -10.54 -8.49
CA LEU A 315 -14.38 -11.07 -7.32
C LEU A 315 -15.44 -11.60 -6.34
N ARG A 316 -15.28 -12.85 -5.91
CA ARG A 316 -16.15 -13.51 -4.92
C ARG A 316 -15.36 -13.85 -3.68
N TRP A 317 -15.87 -13.45 -2.52
CA TRP A 317 -15.24 -13.74 -1.25
C TRP A 317 -16.26 -14.22 -0.24
N THR A 318 -15.93 -15.27 0.51
CA THR A 318 -16.78 -15.79 1.59
C THR A 318 -15.94 -15.82 2.87
N PRO A 319 -16.15 -14.89 3.81
CA PRO A 319 -15.43 -14.88 5.07
C PRO A 319 -15.84 -16.04 5.98
N SER A 320 -14.87 -16.52 6.74
CA SER A 320 -15.03 -17.53 7.77
C SER A 320 -15.33 -16.90 9.14
N GLU A 321 -15.67 -17.73 10.13
CA GLU A 321 -15.84 -17.29 11.53
C GLU A 321 -14.59 -16.61 12.11
N GLN A 322 -13.40 -16.92 11.59
CA GLN A 322 -12.16 -16.32 12.09
C GLN A 322 -12.05 -14.83 11.73
N GLU A 323 -12.78 -14.40 10.71
CA GLU A 323 -12.78 -13.04 10.16
C GLU A 323 -13.96 -12.22 10.71
N ASP A 324 -14.79 -12.76 11.60
CA ASP A 324 -15.89 -12.00 12.20
C ASP A 324 -15.39 -10.77 12.97
N GLY A 325 -16.01 -9.63 12.71
CA GLY A 325 -15.60 -8.33 13.24
C GLY A 325 -14.34 -7.73 12.62
N GLU A 326 -13.72 -8.37 11.63
CA GLU A 326 -12.58 -7.83 10.89
C GLU A 326 -13.02 -6.96 9.71
N SER A 327 -12.11 -6.11 9.23
CA SER A 327 -12.24 -5.39 7.96
C SER A 327 -11.09 -5.76 7.05
N HIS A 328 -11.36 -5.91 5.75
CA HIS A 328 -10.37 -6.33 4.77
C HIS A 328 -10.34 -5.38 3.57
N PRO A 329 -9.22 -4.71 3.32
CA PRO A 329 -9.02 -3.98 2.08
C PRO A 329 -8.86 -4.93 0.90
N ILE A 330 -9.48 -4.60 -0.23
CA ILE A 330 -9.30 -5.26 -1.52
C ILE A 330 -8.98 -4.17 -2.54
N CYS A 331 -7.78 -4.23 -3.13
CA CYS A 331 -7.32 -3.29 -4.15
C CYS A 331 -7.11 -4.00 -5.47
N PHE A 332 -7.48 -3.38 -6.59
CA PHE A 332 -7.39 -3.98 -7.92
C PHE A 332 -7.13 -2.95 -9.02
N VAL A 333 -6.54 -3.44 -10.12
CA VAL A 333 -6.31 -2.70 -11.36
C VAL A 333 -6.68 -3.59 -12.54
N VAL A 334 -7.17 -2.99 -13.63
CA VAL A 334 -7.32 -3.70 -14.90
C VAL A 334 -6.10 -3.43 -15.76
N GLN A 335 -5.51 -4.49 -16.29
CA GLN A 335 -4.35 -4.43 -17.19
C GLN A 335 -4.79 -4.59 -18.64
N ALA A 336 -4.21 -3.78 -19.52
CA ALA A 336 -4.35 -3.89 -20.97
C ALA A 336 -2.99 -3.81 -21.66
N VAL A 337 -2.92 -4.34 -22.88
CA VAL A 337 -1.68 -4.41 -23.66
C VAL A 337 -1.88 -3.81 -25.05
N SER A 338 -0.89 -3.05 -25.53
CA SER A 338 -0.75 -2.65 -26.92
C SER A 338 0.72 -2.69 -27.31
N ASN A 339 1.06 -3.37 -28.42
CA ASN A 339 2.45 -3.54 -28.89
C ASN A 339 3.42 -4.02 -27.79
N SER A 340 2.99 -4.98 -26.98
CA SER A 340 3.74 -5.53 -25.83
C SER A 340 3.96 -4.56 -24.65
N THR A 341 3.47 -3.33 -24.73
CA THR A 341 3.45 -2.39 -23.60
C THR A 341 2.20 -2.63 -22.77
N LYS A 342 2.39 -2.77 -21.45
CA LYS A 342 1.30 -2.94 -20.47
C LYS A 342 0.83 -1.57 -19.98
N TYR A 343 -0.46 -1.43 -19.76
CA TYR A 343 -1.10 -0.25 -19.20
C TYR A 343 -2.06 -0.68 -18.10
N GLN A 344 -2.08 0.07 -17.00
CA GLN A 344 -2.99 -0.17 -15.90
C GLN A 344 -4.01 0.96 -15.78
N SER A 345 -5.20 0.61 -15.29
CA SER A 345 -6.19 1.58 -14.81
C SER A 345 -5.64 2.41 -13.65
N GLU A 346 -6.43 3.35 -13.13
CA GLU A 346 -6.20 3.83 -11.76
C GLU A 346 -6.35 2.69 -10.73
N LEU A 347 -5.79 2.87 -9.53
CA LEU A 347 -5.87 1.91 -8.44
C LEU A 347 -7.22 2.06 -7.74
N ARG A 348 -8.04 1.01 -7.79
CA ARG A 348 -9.34 1.01 -7.12
C ARG A 348 -9.29 0.11 -5.90
N CYS A 349 -9.67 0.62 -4.74
CA CYS A 349 -9.74 -0.15 -3.51
C CYS A 349 -11.13 -0.07 -2.87
N VAL A 350 -11.56 -1.15 -2.22
CA VAL A 350 -12.77 -1.22 -1.40
C VAL A 350 -12.44 -1.78 -0.02
N ILE A 351 -13.28 -1.49 0.96
CA ILE A 351 -13.18 -2.02 2.32
C ILE A 351 -14.33 -2.99 2.51
N VAL A 352 -14.04 -4.23 2.91
CA VAL A 352 -15.07 -5.20 3.27
C VAL A 352 -15.06 -5.43 4.77
N SER A 353 -16.12 -5.05 5.46
CA SER A 353 -16.30 -5.33 6.89
C SER A 353 -17.15 -6.59 7.08
N VAL A 354 -16.69 -7.50 7.94
CA VAL A 354 -17.34 -8.78 8.23
C VAL A 354 -18.08 -8.71 9.56
N GLY A 355 -19.31 -9.20 9.57
CA GLY A 355 -20.14 -9.29 10.78
C GLY A 355 -21.44 -8.52 10.64
N ASN A 356 -22.22 -8.47 11.72
CA ASN A 356 -23.50 -7.76 11.69
C ASN A 356 -23.26 -6.26 11.48
N ALA A 357 -23.75 -5.74 10.35
CA ALA A 357 -23.84 -4.32 10.12
C ALA A 357 -24.71 -3.69 11.22
N THR A 358 -24.09 -3.21 12.30
CA THR A 358 -24.67 -2.12 13.07
C THR A 358 -24.58 -0.91 12.18
N ILE A 359 -25.56 -0.77 11.28
CA ILE A 359 -25.87 0.51 10.64
C ILE A 359 -25.98 1.50 11.80
N PRO A 360 -25.11 2.52 11.92
CA PRO A 360 -25.37 3.58 12.88
C PRO A 360 -26.75 4.15 12.52
N ALA A 361 -27.68 4.05 13.46
CA ALA A 361 -29.05 4.52 13.33
C ALA A 361 -29.06 6.05 13.24
N SER A 362 -28.66 6.58 12.08
CA SER A 362 -28.90 7.96 11.63
C SER A 362 -28.55 8.10 10.15
N ALA A 363 -29.19 7.31 9.29
CA ALA A 363 -29.29 7.61 7.88
C ALA A 363 -30.73 7.31 7.47
N THR A 364 -31.57 8.34 7.51
CA THR A 364 -32.88 8.33 6.89
C THR A 364 -32.73 7.88 5.43
N PRO A 365 -33.51 6.89 4.95
CA PRO A 365 -33.40 6.44 3.58
C PRO A 365 -33.87 7.57 2.65
N ILE A 366 -32.95 8.18 1.90
CA ILE A 366 -33.32 9.07 0.80
C ILE A 366 -33.88 8.17 -0.30
N THR A 367 -35.20 8.08 -0.34
CA THR A 367 -35.93 7.45 -1.44
C THR A 367 -35.69 8.30 -2.68
N SER A 368 -35.02 7.74 -3.68
CA SER A 368 -34.82 8.36 -4.99
C SER A 368 -36.16 8.41 -5.74
N ILE A 369 -36.89 9.52 -5.57
CA ILE A 369 -38.02 9.83 -6.42
C ILE A 369 -37.46 10.30 -7.77
N ILE A 370 -37.69 9.48 -8.80
CA ILE A 370 -37.51 9.85 -10.20
C ILE A 370 -38.58 10.89 -10.53
N THR A 371 -38.20 12.16 -10.67
CA THR A 371 -39.03 13.18 -11.32
C THR A 371 -38.39 13.61 -12.63
N THR A 372 -39.10 13.30 -13.72
CA THR A 372 -38.93 13.83 -15.08
C THR A 372 -38.87 15.37 -15.10
N PRO A 373 -38.05 15.98 -15.97
CA PRO A 373 -37.92 17.44 -16.02
C PRO A 373 -39.07 18.07 -16.84
N THR A 374 -39.88 18.89 -16.19
CA THR A 374 -40.73 19.89 -16.86
C THR A 374 -40.10 21.27 -16.77
N THR A 375 -40.09 21.93 -17.92
CA THR A 375 -39.60 23.27 -18.24
C THR A 375 -40.22 24.37 -17.37
N ALA A 376 -39.38 25.18 -16.72
CA ALA A 376 -39.73 26.52 -16.24
C ALA A 376 -38.50 27.46 -16.22
N SER A 377 -38.76 28.72 -16.60
CA SER A 377 -37.85 29.85 -16.84
C SER A 377 -36.88 30.21 -15.70
N PRO A 378 -35.70 30.82 -15.97
CA PRO A 378 -34.73 31.16 -14.93
C PRO A 378 -35.13 32.41 -14.11
N PRO A 379 -34.86 32.45 -12.79
CA PRO A 379 -34.90 33.68 -11.98
C PRO A 379 -33.61 34.52 -12.15
N PRO A 380 -33.64 35.82 -11.77
CA PRO A 380 -32.63 36.80 -12.15
C PRO A 380 -31.33 36.71 -11.36
N VAL A 381 -30.25 37.10 -12.04
CA VAL A 381 -28.87 37.18 -11.58
C VAL A 381 -28.70 38.23 -10.47
N PRO A 382 -28.06 37.89 -9.32
CA PRO A 382 -27.46 38.88 -8.45
C PRO A 382 -25.98 39.08 -8.80
N THR A 383 -25.60 40.35 -8.86
CA THR A 383 -24.26 40.95 -9.01
C THR A 383 -23.24 40.40 -8.00
N PRO A 384 -21.93 40.28 -8.34
CA PRO A 384 -20.98 39.60 -7.49
C PRO A 384 -20.48 40.47 -6.33
N GLU A 385 -20.68 40.01 -5.10
CA GLU A 385 -19.95 40.53 -3.94
C GLU A 385 -18.57 39.89 -3.85
N ASN A 386 -17.58 40.77 -3.77
CA ASN A 386 -16.16 40.48 -3.69
C ASN A 386 -15.82 40.00 -2.27
N THR A 387 -15.65 38.69 -2.07
CA THR A 387 -15.05 38.14 -0.85
C THR A 387 -13.85 37.27 -1.21
N THR A 388 -12.67 37.87 -1.09
CA THR A 388 -11.38 37.19 -1.03
C THR A 388 -11.33 36.27 0.19
N GLY A 389 -11.24 34.97 -0.04
CA GLY A 389 -11.10 33.97 1.01
C GLY A 389 -10.99 32.56 0.44
N VAL A 390 -9.98 32.32 -0.41
CA VAL A 390 -9.62 30.95 -0.82
C VAL A 390 -8.99 30.26 0.40
N PRO A 391 -9.53 29.16 0.92
CA PRO A 391 -8.79 28.34 1.86
C PRO A 391 -7.63 27.70 1.07
N ASN A 392 -6.41 28.13 1.37
CA ASN A 392 -5.19 27.51 0.86
C ASN A 392 -5.14 26.05 1.31
N ILE A 393 -5.56 25.14 0.44
CA ILE A 393 -5.24 23.72 0.56
C ILE A 393 -3.72 23.63 0.33
N SER A 394 -2.96 23.54 1.41
CA SER A 394 -1.53 23.27 1.37
C SER A 394 -1.31 21.85 0.86
N ASN A 395 -1.34 21.67 -0.45
CA ASN A 395 -0.90 20.42 -1.07
C ASN A 395 0.60 20.26 -0.78
N GLN A 396 0.94 19.38 0.17
CA GLN A 396 2.31 18.95 0.40
C GLN A 396 2.68 18.02 -0.74
N PHE A 397 3.64 18.42 -1.57
CA PHE A 397 4.20 17.60 -2.64
C PHE A 397 5.57 17.07 -2.20
N VAL A 398 5.80 15.77 -2.35
CA VAL A 398 7.12 15.16 -2.16
C VAL A 398 7.73 14.95 -3.53
N VAL A 399 8.91 15.53 -3.77
CA VAL A 399 9.66 15.38 -5.02
C VAL A 399 10.96 14.66 -4.73
N ILE A 400 11.18 13.52 -5.38
CA ILE A 400 12.44 12.77 -5.26
C ILE A 400 13.38 13.22 -6.38
N LEU A 401 14.53 13.80 -6.00
CA LEU A 401 15.56 14.26 -6.91
C LEU A 401 16.81 13.38 -6.78
N ARG A 402 17.27 12.82 -7.91
CA ARG A 402 18.58 12.16 -7.98
C ARG A 402 19.61 13.15 -8.51
N VAL A 403 20.59 13.50 -7.68
CA VAL A 403 21.64 14.48 -8.02
C VAL A 403 22.99 13.77 -8.03
N LYS A 404 23.79 13.98 -9.09
CA LYS A 404 25.19 13.56 -9.14
C LYS A 404 26.06 14.71 -8.64
N LEU A 405 26.79 14.48 -7.56
CA LEU A 405 27.74 15.43 -7.00
C LEU A 405 29.15 14.97 -7.36
N SER A 406 29.97 15.90 -7.83
CA SER A 406 31.39 15.66 -8.10
C SER A 406 32.20 16.55 -7.18
N SER A 407 33.09 15.95 -6.40
CA SER A 407 33.96 16.64 -5.45
C SER A 407 35.41 16.26 -5.71
N SER A 408 36.32 17.21 -5.55
CA SER A 408 37.77 16.99 -5.61
C SER A 408 38.32 16.27 -4.37
N SER A 409 37.47 16.00 -3.37
CA SER A 409 37.84 15.31 -2.12
C SER A 409 36.68 14.44 -1.62
N PRO A 410 36.95 13.32 -0.91
CA PRO A 410 35.91 12.50 -0.32
C PRO A 410 35.01 13.33 0.59
N LEU A 411 33.70 13.27 0.37
CA LEU A 411 32.72 13.97 1.20
C LEU A 411 32.31 13.05 2.34
N SER A 412 32.37 13.54 3.59
CA SER A 412 31.82 12.80 4.73
C SER A 412 30.29 12.80 4.68
N GLU A 413 29.68 11.78 5.27
CA GLU A 413 28.22 11.64 5.36
C GLU A 413 27.58 12.83 6.12
N ASP A 414 28.25 13.33 7.16
CA ASP A 414 27.82 14.52 7.90
C ASP A 414 27.86 15.79 7.05
N TYR A 415 28.87 15.93 6.19
CA TYR A 415 29.01 17.06 5.28
C TYR A 415 27.94 17.04 4.18
N LEU A 416 27.62 15.85 3.66
CA LEU A 416 26.53 15.65 2.71
C LEU A 416 25.17 15.96 3.34
N THR A 417 24.93 15.46 4.54
CA THR A 417 23.64 15.59 5.21
C THR A 417 23.36 17.02 5.68
N SER A 418 24.39 17.75 6.12
CA SER A 418 24.22 19.12 6.63
C SER A 418 24.41 20.19 5.55
N ILE A 419 25.60 20.26 4.92
CA ILE A 419 25.98 21.38 4.07
C ILE A 419 25.36 21.26 2.69
N ILE A 420 25.46 20.10 2.06
CA ILE A 420 24.92 19.90 0.70
C ILE A 420 23.39 19.97 0.72
N THR A 421 22.72 19.33 1.69
CA THR A 421 21.26 19.43 1.83
C THR A 421 20.81 20.87 1.99
N GLN A 422 21.54 21.68 2.78
CA GLN A 422 21.23 23.10 2.94
C GLN A 422 21.46 23.89 1.65
N GLN A 423 22.56 23.66 0.93
CA GLN A 423 22.81 24.31 -0.36
C GLN A 423 21.76 23.97 -1.41
N ILE A 424 21.34 22.70 -1.48
CA ILE A 424 20.25 22.26 -2.36
C ILE A 424 18.95 22.96 -1.96
N ARG A 425 18.64 23.05 -0.66
CA ARG A 425 17.47 23.78 -0.16
C ARG A 425 17.50 25.24 -0.58
N ASP A 426 18.62 25.92 -0.36
CA ASP A 426 18.78 27.35 -0.69
C ASP A 426 18.61 27.59 -2.19
N GLU A 427 19.14 26.68 -3.01
CA GLU A 427 19.02 26.73 -4.46
C GLU A 427 17.57 26.48 -4.92
N LEU A 428 16.89 25.49 -4.34
CA LEU A 428 15.48 25.21 -4.60
C LEU A 428 14.60 26.43 -4.25
N VAL A 429 14.87 27.08 -3.12
CA VAL A 429 14.22 28.34 -2.72
C VAL A 429 14.51 29.46 -3.72
N ARG A 430 15.77 29.60 -4.16
CA ARG A 430 16.18 30.58 -5.18
C ARG A 430 15.43 30.36 -6.50
N HIS A 431 15.10 29.12 -6.83
CA HIS A 431 14.34 28.72 -8.01
C HIS A 431 12.81 28.75 -7.81
N GLY A 432 12.32 29.30 -6.70
CA GLY A 432 10.90 29.63 -6.50
C GLY A 432 10.14 28.66 -5.60
N LEU A 433 10.81 27.72 -4.92
CA LEU A 433 10.15 26.91 -3.90
C LEU A 433 9.94 27.68 -2.59
N PRO A 434 8.89 27.35 -1.81
CA PRO A 434 8.62 27.98 -0.52
C PRO A 434 9.78 27.85 0.48
N LEU A 435 9.97 28.86 1.34
CA LEU A 435 10.98 28.85 2.40
C LEU A 435 10.88 27.65 3.36
N ASN A 436 9.67 27.10 3.52
CA ASN A 436 9.40 25.93 4.36
C ASN A 436 9.59 24.59 3.64
N VAL A 437 10.18 24.56 2.43
CA VAL A 437 10.54 23.31 1.75
C VAL A 437 11.50 22.49 2.63
N ILE A 438 11.17 21.22 2.83
CA ILE A 438 11.98 20.25 3.57
C ILE A 438 12.78 19.45 2.54
N VAL A 439 14.10 19.45 2.67
CA VAL A 439 15.00 18.63 1.85
C VAL A 439 15.63 17.59 2.76
N GLY A 440 15.52 16.31 2.38
CA GLY A 440 16.09 15.19 3.12
C GLY A 440 16.94 14.31 2.21
N LEU A 441 18.06 13.82 2.74
CA LEU A 441 18.93 12.89 2.04
C LEU A 441 18.38 11.46 2.21
N LEU A 442 18.03 10.81 1.10
CA LEU A 442 17.44 9.46 1.12
C LEU A 442 18.48 8.34 1.01
N SER A 443 19.51 8.51 0.18
CA SER A 443 20.63 7.59 0.07
C SER A 443 21.85 8.26 -0.57
N ILE A 444 23.04 7.74 -0.27
CA ILE A 444 24.31 8.14 -0.89
C ILE A 444 24.91 6.92 -1.60
N VAL A 445 25.32 7.11 -2.85
CA VAL A 445 26.13 6.13 -3.59
C VAL A 445 27.46 6.81 -3.95
N GLN A 446 28.53 6.45 -3.25
CA GLN A 446 29.88 6.87 -3.61
C GLN A 446 30.41 5.91 -4.69
N GLN A 447 30.84 6.47 -5.83
CA GLN A 447 31.50 5.74 -6.92
C GLN A 447 33.01 5.94 -6.84
#